data_AF-A0A969YB87-F1
#
_entry.id   AF-A0A969YB87-F1
#
_cell.length_a   1.000
_cell.length_b   1.000
_cell.length_c   1.000
_cell.angle_alpha   90.00
_cell.angle_beta   90.00
_cell.angle_gamma   90.00
#
_symmetry.space_group_name_H-M   'P 1'
#
loop_
_entity.id
_entity.type
_entity.pdbx_description
1 polymer ?
#
loop_
_entity_poly.entity_id
_entity_poly.type
_entity_poly.pdbx_seq_one_letter_code
_entity_poly.pdbx_strand_id
1 'polypeptide(L)'
;MNTSTTRWLILITAALAAFIFFYERPRKSADELALSKSLVMPSLVPQEVDAITILQQTNLMLKVERTNQHWELTFPIRYPAQAAGVERLLDGLANLRSRTVLSASDLLSQSNALSTFGLEPPSNTVVLQQKNSRQELRLGTTTPLGGEVYAQVVGREGLVTVDGSVRTLIPTSVEQWRDTALANLAGLEFNRIEFKPITNGFEVIRDPTNRAWQITRPLPLRANSAKLEGLLQRLDLVRVAKFVTDDPRADLEPYGLQPPEREIVLARGTNEVLTLQFGRSPTNAPDQIFARRLANSNVVLVPRAEVEPWLGGFRDFCDRRLMVFDVEKVTRIVAKADEEFVVQKQGERSWSITAPYAAPADHLLVLEMLASLADLEFIEFEREVTTDFAPYGLDPPRRRYRLETTVTNANGTATNQPIAQLDIGTPTTYKFFARRNSENSVVTMLDTGRIPRAAYELRNRLIWDFSTNQISAITVRQMGVSKRLLRTGPAQWTIAPDSPQSQINPFALEEAAYQLGRLHAAKWVARGEAQLARYGFASIDHEITLELTVADKPEKRTVRLGRRTPIGNSAYAAVVIDGQNAPVVFELRPRLYELIQSELTASPAAAGASP
;
A
#
# COMPACT_ATOMS: atom_id res chain seq x y z
N MET A 1 41.53 -37.89 37.44
CA MET A 1 41.87 -36.46 37.21
C MET A 1 43.25 -36.20 37.76
N ASN A 2 44.19 -35.83 36.89
CA ASN A 2 45.60 -35.65 37.26
C ASN A 2 45.72 -34.33 38.04
N THR A 3 45.90 -34.42 39.36
CA THR A 3 45.89 -33.27 40.28
C THR A 3 47.00 -32.25 40.00
N SER A 4 48.06 -32.67 39.30
CA SER A 4 49.13 -31.79 38.81
C SER A 4 48.66 -30.86 37.70
N THR A 5 47.86 -31.36 36.74
CA THR A 5 47.39 -30.58 35.59
C THR A 5 46.35 -29.54 36.01
N THR A 6 45.48 -29.87 36.97
CA THR A 6 44.47 -28.94 37.50
C THR A 6 45.09 -27.78 38.29
N ARG A 7 46.15 -28.04 39.07
CA ARG A 7 46.87 -26.98 39.80
C ARG A 7 47.60 -26.02 38.87
N TRP A 8 48.17 -26.53 37.78
CA TRP A 8 48.87 -25.72 36.79
C TRP A 8 47.91 -24.81 36.00
N LEU A 9 46.74 -25.34 35.62
CA LEU A 9 45.67 -24.54 35.01
C LEU A 9 45.19 -23.41 35.92
N ILE A 10 44.93 -23.68 37.21
CA ILE A 10 44.49 -22.64 38.16
C ILE A 10 45.55 -21.54 38.30
N LEU A 11 46.83 -21.90 38.33
CA LEU A 11 47.94 -20.94 38.38
C LEU A 11 47.98 -20.06 37.14
N ILE A 12 47.77 -20.64 35.96
CA ILE A 12 47.72 -19.88 34.71
C ILE A 12 46.50 -18.98 34.66
N THR A 13 45.32 -19.46 35.07
CA THR A 13 44.11 -18.63 35.09
C THR A 13 44.25 -17.48 36.09
N ALA A 14 44.87 -17.72 37.26
CA ALA A 14 45.17 -16.66 38.23
C ALA A 14 46.20 -15.67 37.70
N ALA A 15 47.25 -16.14 37.02
CA ALA A 15 48.25 -15.28 36.38
C ALA A 15 47.66 -14.46 35.23
N LEU A 16 46.76 -15.06 34.43
CA LEU A 16 46.06 -14.38 33.34
C LEU A 16 45.05 -13.36 33.89
N ALA A 17 44.32 -13.69 34.95
CA ALA A 17 43.41 -12.77 35.63
C ALA A 17 44.18 -11.60 36.26
N ALA A 18 45.34 -11.85 36.88
CA ALA A 18 46.22 -10.82 37.38
C ALA A 18 46.79 -9.95 36.25
N PHE A 19 47.19 -10.56 35.12
CA PHE A 19 47.67 -9.84 33.95
C PHE A 19 46.58 -8.95 33.34
N ILE A 20 45.36 -9.45 33.19
CA ILE A 20 44.21 -8.67 32.70
C ILE A 20 43.87 -7.54 33.70
N PHE A 21 43.87 -7.82 35.00
CA PHE A 21 43.53 -6.82 36.01
C PHE A 21 44.58 -5.71 36.16
N PHE A 22 45.88 -6.03 36.04
CA PHE A 22 46.96 -5.06 36.16
C PHE A 22 47.36 -4.38 34.85
N TYR A 23 47.15 -5.03 33.70
CA TYR A 23 47.64 -4.57 32.39
C TYR A 23 46.52 -4.16 31.42
N GLU A 24 45.32 -4.74 31.53
CA GLU A 24 44.15 -4.40 30.70
C GLU A 24 43.11 -3.52 31.41
N ARG A 25 43.31 -3.16 32.69
CA ARG A 25 42.57 -2.02 33.26
C ARG A 25 42.90 -0.80 32.39
N PRO A 26 41.93 -0.14 31.74
CA PRO A 26 42.21 0.97 30.85
C PRO A 26 42.77 2.11 31.70
N ARG A 27 44.11 2.18 31.81
CA ARG A 27 44.80 3.38 32.24
C ARG A 27 44.53 4.38 31.13
N LYS A 28 43.64 5.33 31.41
CA LYS A 28 43.34 6.42 30.49
C LYS A 28 44.65 6.94 29.91
N SER A 29 44.77 6.92 28.58
CA SER A 29 46.01 7.30 27.91
C SER A 29 46.39 8.74 28.31
N ALA A 30 47.66 9.12 28.16
CA ALA A 30 48.08 10.50 28.42
C ALA A 30 47.25 11.51 27.60
N ASP A 31 46.82 11.11 26.40
CA ASP A 31 45.94 11.88 25.53
C ASP A 31 44.50 11.97 26.08
N GLU A 32 43.92 10.89 26.61
CA GLU A 32 42.61 10.91 27.26
C GLU A 32 42.62 11.75 28.54
N LEU A 33 43.72 11.74 29.29
CA LEU A 33 43.90 12.60 30.46
C LEU A 33 44.03 14.07 30.06
N ALA A 34 44.77 14.39 28.99
CA ALA A 34 44.86 15.75 28.45
C ALA A 34 43.50 16.24 27.89
N LEU A 35 42.78 15.36 27.16
CA LEU A 35 41.43 15.60 26.66
C LEU A 35 40.46 15.91 27.80
N SER A 36 40.45 15.10 28.86
CA SER A 36 39.58 15.31 30.02
C SER A 36 39.90 16.58 30.81
N LYS A 37 41.17 17.02 30.85
CA LYS A 37 41.57 18.29 31.49
C LYS A 37 41.07 19.53 30.73
N SER A 38 40.87 19.42 29.41
CA SER A 38 40.34 20.51 28.59
C SER A 38 38.81 20.67 28.67
N LEU A 39 38.10 19.73 29.27
CA LEU A 39 36.64 19.81 29.39
C LEU A 39 36.23 20.79 30.48
N VAL A 40 35.20 21.58 30.18
CA VAL A 40 34.60 22.53 31.14
C VAL A 40 33.89 21.77 32.26
N MET A 41 33.17 20.69 31.91
CA MET A 41 32.41 19.85 32.84
C MET A 41 32.82 18.36 32.74
N PRO A 42 34.05 17.98 33.15
CA PRO A 42 34.57 16.61 32.98
C PRO A 42 33.87 15.56 33.84
N SER A 43 33.07 15.98 34.82
CA SER A 43 32.24 15.10 35.65
C SER A 43 30.79 14.97 35.15
N LEU A 44 30.44 15.60 34.02
CA LEU A 44 29.13 15.47 33.41
C LEU A 44 29.02 14.12 32.68
N VAL A 45 28.07 13.29 33.10
CA VAL A 45 27.68 12.07 32.40
C VAL A 45 26.24 12.25 31.88
N PRO A 46 26.03 12.51 30.58
CA PRO A 46 24.70 12.80 30.02
C PRO A 46 23.61 11.79 30.40
N GLN A 47 23.94 10.50 30.40
CA GLN A 47 22.98 9.43 30.71
C GLN A 47 22.54 9.41 32.18
N GLU A 48 23.30 10.03 33.08
CA GLU A 48 22.99 10.10 34.52
C GLU A 48 22.30 11.41 34.91
N VAL A 49 22.00 12.30 33.96
CA VAL A 49 21.26 13.54 34.23
C VAL A 49 19.77 13.23 34.39
N ASP A 50 19.24 13.58 35.56
CA ASP A 50 17.84 13.38 35.93
C ASP A 50 17.01 14.66 35.76
N ALA A 51 17.64 15.85 35.87
CA ALA A 51 16.97 17.13 35.68
C ALA A 51 17.91 18.22 35.15
N ILE A 52 17.34 19.12 34.34
CA ILE A 52 18.03 20.30 33.80
C ILE A 52 17.17 21.52 34.09
N THR A 53 17.76 22.53 34.71
CA THR A 53 17.14 23.85 34.88
C THR A 53 17.92 24.89 34.10
N ILE A 54 17.22 25.65 33.27
CA ILE A 54 17.79 26.77 32.52
C ILE A 54 17.18 28.06 33.05
N LEU A 55 18.04 29.03 33.36
CA LEU A 55 17.65 30.39 33.75
C LEU A 55 18.27 31.37 32.77
N GLN A 56 17.50 32.32 32.27
CA GLN A 56 17.95 33.37 31.37
C GLN A 56 17.74 34.75 31.98
N GLN A 57 18.52 35.74 31.54
CA GLN A 57 18.32 37.15 31.93
C GLN A 57 16.95 37.71 31.56
N THR A 58 16.28 37.11 30.57
CA THR A 58 14.91 37.46 30.15
C THR A 58 13.83 37.00 31.14
N ASN A 59 14.22 36.49 32.32
CA ASN A 59 13.36 35.82 33.30
C ASN A 59 12.69 34.53 32.77
N LEU A 60 13.16 33.99 31.64
CA LEU A 60 12.76 32.66 31.21
C LEU A 60 13.44 31.62 32.12
N MET A 61 12.61 30.80 32.76
CA MET A 61 13.05 29.62 33.49
C MET A 61 12.40 28.39 32.87
N LEU A 62 13.22 27.39 32.55
CA LEU A 62 12.78 26.10 32.04
C LEU A 62 13.30 25.01 32.96
N LYS A 63 12.45 24.05 33.29
CA LYS A 63 12.87 22.84 34.01
C LYS A 63 12.39 21.63 33.24
N VAL A 64 13.31 20.73 32.89
CA VAL A 64 12.99 19.41 32.34
C VAL A 64 13.50 18.33 33.30
N GLU A 65 12.72 17.28 33.45
CA GLU A 65 13.03 16.12 34.29
C GLU A 65 12.90 14.84 33.47
N ARG A 66 13.74 13.85 33.76
CA ARG A 66 13.73 12.54 33.11
C ARG A 66 12.88 11.58 33.94
N THR A 67 11.72 11.21 33.41
CA THR A 67 10.77 10.30 34.07
C THR A 67 10.48 9.11 33.14
N ASN A 68 10.62 7.88 33.64
CA ASN A 68 10.38 6.65 32.86
C ASN A 68 11.08 6.66 31.49
N GLN A 69 12.34 7.11 31.45
CA GLN A 69 13.17 7.25 30.23
C GLN A 69 12.73 8.35 29.23
N HIS A 70 11.72 9.16 29.55
CA HIS A 70 11.28 10.28 28.73
C HIS A 70 11.58 11.62 29.41
N TRP A 71 11.82 12.66 28.61
CA TRP A 71 11.98 14.02 29.11
C TRP A 71 10.62 14.70 29.21
N GLU A 72 10.33 15.29 30.36
CA GLU A 72 9.12 16.06 30.61
C GLU A 72 9.51 17.47 31.06
N LEU A 73 8.95 18.48 30.41
CA LEU A 73 8.99 19.85 30.90
C LEU A 73 8.10 19.93 32.14
N THR A 74 8.65 20.39 33.27
CA THR A 74 7.95 20.52 34.56
C THR A 74 7.73 21.97 34.97
N PHE A 75 8.44 22.91 34.34
CA PHE A 75 8.26 24.35 34.52
C PHE A 75 8.57 25.10 33.21
N PRO A 76 7.77 26.11 32.79
CA PRO A 76 6.63 26.71 33.52
C PRO A 76 5.33 25.91 33.46
N ILE A 77 5.25 24.93 32.56
CA ILE A 77 4.10 24.05 32.37
C ILE A 77 4.55 22.60 32.42
N ARG A 78 3.62 21.69 32.75
CA ARG A 78 3.83 20.24 32.58
C ARG A 78 3.51 19.84 31.15
N TYR A 79 4.51 19.38 30.40
CA TYR A 79 4.33 18.99 29.01
C TYR A 79 5.46 18.05 28.54
N PRO A 80 5.21 17.06 27.66
CA PRO A 80 6.30 16.23 27.12
C PRO A 80 7.36 17.08 26.41
N ALA A 81 8.64 16.73 26.58
CA ALA A 81 9.75 17.45 25.96
C ALA A 81 10.39 16.65 24.82
N GLN A 82 10.93 17.37 23.83
CA GLN A 82 11.69 16.79 22.72
C GLN A 82 13.03 16.26 23.22
N ALA A 83 13.16 14.94 23.33
CA ALA A 83 14.41 14.31 23.77
C ALA A 83 15.61 14.75 22.91
N ALA A 84 15.46 14.83 21.59
CA ALA A 84 16.55 15.25 20.70
C ALA A 84 17.11 16.65 21.00
N GLY A 85 16.26 17.59 21.44
CA GLY A 85 16.70 18.93 21.84
C GLY A 85 17.47 18.92 23.16
N VAL A 86 16.97 18.17 24.14
CA VAL A 86 17.57 18.03 25.47
C VAL A 86 18.91 17.29 25.40
N GLU A 87 18.96 16.16 24.71
CA GLU A 87 20.18 15.35 24.55
C GLU A 87 21.26 16.12 23.79
N ARG A 88 20.89 16.92 22.77
CA ARG A 88 21.85 17.78 22.06
C ARG A 88 22.50 18.81 22.98
N LEU A 89 21.76 19.37 23.92
CA LEU A 89 22.34 20.26 24.94
C LEU A 89 23.31 19.48 25.83
N LEU A 90 22.90 18.33 26.35
CA LEU A 90 23.74 17.50 27.23
C LEU A 90 25.04 17.07 26.55
N ASP A 91 24.96 16.60 25.31
CA ASP A 91 26.13 16.22 24.51
C ASP A 91 27.04 17.41 24.23
N GLY A 92 26.47 18.58 23.90
CA GLY A 92 27.24 19.79 23.69
C GLY A 92 27.97 20.27 24.95
N LEU A 93 27.33 20.16 26.12
CA LEU A 93 27.94 20.48 27.42
C LEU A 93 29.00 19.47 27.82
N ALA A 94 28.78 18.17 27.58
CA ALA A 94 29.73 17.11 27.88
C ALA A 94 31.01 17.22 27.04
N ASN A 95 30.90 17.74 25.83
CA ASN A 95 32.03 17.97 24.92
C ASN A 95 32.57 19.40 24.94
N LEU A 96 32.05 20.27 25.81
CA LEU A 96 32.44 21.67 25.88
C LEU A 96 33.88 21.80 26.39
N ARG A 97 34.73 22.46 25.60
CA ARG A 97 36.16 22.64 25.92
C ARG A 97 36.46 24.06 26.36
N SER A 98 37.32 24.18 27.38
CA SER A 98 37.94 25.45 27.73
C SER A 98 38.97 25.82 26.67
N ARG A 99 38.98 27.09 26.27
CA ARG A 99 39.96 27.65 25.34
C ARG A 99 41.01 28.47 26.10
N THR A 100 40.54 29.45 26.86
CA THR A 100 41.37 30.25 27.76
C THR A 100 40.91 30.06 29.19
N VAL A 101 41.84 30.01 30.15
CA VAL A 101 41.54 29.98 31.59
C VAL A 101 42.02 31.28 32.20
N LEU A 102 41.11 32.01 32.84
CA LEU A 102 41.40 33.17 33.68
C LEU A 102 41.48 32.68 35.13
N SER A 103 42.66 32.79 35.73
CA SER A 103 42.89 32.29 37.08
C SER A 103 42.18 33.14 38.14
N ALA A 104 41.98 32.60 39.34
CA ALA A 104 41.43 33.37 40.45
C ALA A 104 42.26 34.64 40.77
N SER A 105 43.60 34.58 40.63
CA SER A 105 44.48 35.73 40.77
C SER A 105 44.23 36.82 39.73
N ASP A 106 43.96 36.45 38.47
CA ASP A 106 43.64 37.41 37.41
C ASP A 106 42.32 38.12 37.70
N LEU A 107 41.33 37.39 38.23
CA LEU A 107 40.02 37.94 38.60
C LEU A 107 40.10 38.88 39.81
N LEU A 108 40.90 38.53 40.82
CA LEU A 108 41.10 39.36 42.02
C LEU A 108 41.84 40.67 41.72
N SER A 109 42.59 40.73 40.62
CA SER A 109 43.25 41.96 40.16
C SER A 109 42.29 42.97 39.51
N GLN A 110 41.07 42.56 39.18
CA GLN A 110 40.05 43.38 38.55
C GLN A 110 38.88 43.66 39.50
N SER A 111 38.61 44.93 39.79
CA SER A 111 37.41 45.31 40.54
C SER A 111 36.14 44.95 39.76
N ASN A 112 35.17 44.30 40.40
CA ASN A 112 33.89 43.88 39.79
C ASN A 112 34.02 42.93 38.59
N ALA A 113 35.06 42.08 38.55
CA ALA A 113 35.35 41.18 37.43
C ALA A 113 34.14 40.37 36.92
N LEU A 114 33.33 39.79 37.82
CA LEU A 114 32.16 38.98 37.43
C LEU A 114 31.11 39.81 36.68
N SER A 115 30.86 41.05 37.09
CA SER A 115 29.97 41.97 36.37
C SER A 115 30.56 42.38 35.02
N THR A 116 31.87 42.64 34.95
CA THR A 116 32.58 42.99 33.70
C THR A 116 32.49 41.88 32.65
N PHE A 117 32.58 40.62 33.07
CA PHE A 117 32.41 39.46 32.19
C PHE A 117 30.95 39.03 32.01
N GLY A 118 29.98 39.78 32.56
CA GLY A 118 28.56 39.53 32.41
C GLY A 118 28.05 38.28 33.12
N LEU A 119 28.70 37.85 34.19
CA LEU A 119 28.33 36.72 35.06
C LEU A 119 27.54 37.15 36.29
N GLU A 120 27.35 38.45 36.49
CA GLU A 120 26.54 39.03 37.57
C GLU A 120 25.70 40.22 37.03
N PRO A 121 24.45 39.97 36.57
CA PRO A 121 23.80 38.66 36.41
C PRO A 121 24.31 37.90 35.17
N PRO A 122 24.34 36.55 35.18
CA PRO A 122 24.76 35.74 34.03
C PRO A 122 23.72 35.74 32.91
N SER A 123 24.16 35.73 31.64
CA SER A 123 23.27 35.67 30.46
C SER A 123 22.38 34.43 30.46
N ASN A 124 22.98 33.27 30.77
CA ASN A 124 22.31 31.99 30.87
C ASN A 124 22.94 31.21 32.03
N THR A 125 22.12 30.50 32.81
CA THR A 125 22.56 29.54 33.82
C THR A 125 21.95 28.19 33.49
N VAL A 126 22.78 27.16 33.40
CA VAL A 126 22.37 25.77 33.22
C VAL A 126 22.73 24.99 34.48
N VAL A 127 21.72 24.46 35.16
CA VAL A 127 21.87 23.62 36.35
C VAL A 127 21.53 22.18 35.95
N LEU A 128 22.47 21.27 36.16
CA LEU A 128 22.33 19.85 35.89
C LEU A 128 22.27 19.10 37.22
N GLN A 129 21.24 18.28 37.41
CA GLN A 129 21.11 17.36 38.53
C GLN A 129 21.42 15.94 38.02
N GLN A 130 22.43 15.30 38.62
CA GLN A 130 22.86 13.94 38.28
C GLN A 130 22.92 13.10 39.55
N LYS A 131 21.97 12.19 39.80
CA LYS A 131 21.95 11.36 41.02
C LYS A 131 22.23 12.20 42.29
N ASN A 132 23.46 12.15 42.80
CA ASN A 132 23.94 12.84 44.01
C ASN A 132 24.81 14.09 43.76
N SER A 133 24.93 14.58 42.52
CA SER A 133 25.74 15.74 42.15
C SER A 133 24.89 16.82 41.48
N ARG A 134 25.15 18.08 41.85
CA ARG A 134 24.59 19.27 41.21
C ARG A 134 25.73 20.05 40.56
N GLN A 135 25.64 20.28 39.26
CA GLN A 135 26.61 21.09 38.52
C GLN A 135 25.90 22.31 37.94
N GLU A 136 26.53 23.48 38.04
CA GLU A 136 25.96 24.73 37.56
C GLU A 136 26.98 25.45 36.66
N LEU A 137 26.56 25.71 35.42
CA LEU A 137 27.31 26.45 34.42
C LEU A 137 26.65 27.80 34.20
N ARG A 138 27.39 28.89 34.43
CA ARG A 138 26.97 30.26 34.15
C ARG A 138 27.69 30.77 32.92
N LEU A 139 26.96 31.36 31.98
CA LEU A 139 27.51 31.96 30.77
C LEU A 139 27.41 33.49 30.85
N GLY A 140 28.54 34.14 30.68
CA GLY A 140 28.74 35.59 30.69
C GLY A 140 28.51 36.24 29.34
N THR A 141 29.15 37.38 29.06
CA THR A 141 29.14 38.09 27.77
C THR A 141 30.06 37.41 26.73
N THR A 142 29.90 37.80 25.46
CA THR A 142 30.79 37.39 24.38
C THR A 142 32.15 38.09 24.55
N THR A 143 33.24 37.42 24.23
CA THR A 143 34.58 38.02 24.30
C THR A 143 34.73 39.18 23.29
N PRO A 144 35.62 40.17 23.55
CA PRO A 144 35.79 41.31 22.65
C PRO A 144 36.25 40.95 21.23
N LEU A 145 36.99 39.85 21.08
CA LEU A 145 37.47 39.34 19.78
C LEU A 145 36.38 38.57 19.01
N GLY A 146 35.20 38.36 19.62
CA GLY A 146 34.13 37.56 19.05
C GLY A 146 34.40 36.05 19.09
N GLY A 147 33.36 35.25 18.84
CA GLY A 147 33.46 33.79 18.69
C GLY A 147 33.54 32.98 19.99
N GLU A 148 33.81 33.58 21.15
CA GLU A 148 33.87 32.90 22.44
C GLU A 148 32.98 33.58 23.48
N VAL A 149 32.62 32.86 24.54
CA VAL A 149 31.85 33.40 25.68
C VAL A 149 32.58 33.09 26.97
N TYR A 150 32.49 34.01 27.94
CA TYR A 150 32.95 33.73 29.30
C TYR A 150 32.02 32.72 29.97
N ALA A 151 32.58 31.74 30.67
CA ALA A 151 31.83 30.72 31.38
C ALA A 151 32.42 30.46 32.76
N GLN A 152 31.55 30.17 33.72
CA GLN A 152 31.90 29.83 35.09
C GLN A 152 31.22 28.52 35.48
N VAL A 153 32.00 27.56 35.96
CA VAL A 153 31.45 26.36 36.61
C VAL A 153 31.45 26.61 38.11
N VAL A 154 30.28 26.63 38.75
CA VAL A 154 30.17 26.87 40.19
C VAL A 154 30.88 25.76 40.97
N GLY A 155 31.69 26.16 41.95
CA GLY A 155 32.55 25.25 42.71
C GLY A 155 33.93 25.02 42.10
N ARG A 156 34.25 25.65 40.95
CA ARG A 156 35.61 25.72 40.41
C ARG A 156 36.15 27.14 40.48
N GLU A 157 37.46 27.24 40.72
CA GLU A 157 38.17 28.52 40.72
C GLU A 157 38.40 29.02 39.29
N GLY A 158 38.34 30.34 39.11
CA GLY A 158 38.60 30.99 37.83
C GLY A 158 37.40 31.05 36.88
N LEU A 159 37.62 31.67 35.72
CA LEU A 159 36.71 31.69 34.58
C LEU A 159 37.36 31.01 33.39
N VAL A 160 36.55 30.49 32.47
CA VAL A 160 37.04 29.97 31.20
C VAL A 160 36.37 30.67 30.03
N THR A 161 37.04 30.76 28.89
CA THR A 161 36.36 31.05 27.63
C THR A 161 36.01 29.75 26.92
N VAL A 162 34.83 29.69 26.35
CA VAL A 162 34.30 28.53 25.62
C VAL A 162 33.78 28.97 24.26
N ASP A 163 33.61 28.03 23.35
CA ASP A 163 33.05 28.28 22.03
C ASP A 163 31.66 28.94 22.09
N GLY A 164 31.45 29.98 21.29
CA GLY A 164 30.18 30.72 21.18
C GLY A 164 28.96 29.85 20.87
N SER A 165 29.16 28.73 20.18
CA SER A 165 28.09 27.82 19.75
C SER A 165 27.35 27.17 20.92
N VAL A 166 27.91 27.14 22.14
CA VAL A 166 27.19 26.63 23.32
C VAL A 166 25.88 27.38 23.56
N ARG A 167 25.80 28.67 23.22
CA ARG A 167 24.58 29.46 23.39
C ARG A 167 23.47 29.06 22.43
N THR A 168 23.80 28.52 21.26
CA THR A 168 22.79 28.07 20.29
C THR A 168 22.14 26.74 20.71
N LEU A 169 22.72 26.05 21.69
CA LEU A 169 22.15 24.83 22.27
C LEU A 169 21.12 25.12 23.36
N ILE A 170 21.13 26.34 23.91
CA ILE A 170 20.21 26.77 24.97
C ILE A 170 18.92 27.26 24.31
N PRO A 171 17.76 26.69 24.67
CA PRO A 171 16.47 27.09 24.09
C PRO A 171 16.16 28.56 24.42
N THR A 172 15.71 29.32 23.44
CA THR A 172 15.33 30.74 23.65
C THR A 172 13.85 30.91 24.04
N SER A 173 13.07 29.83 24.00
CA SER A 173 11.66 29.83 24.39
C SER A 173 11.23 28.42 24.83
N VAL A 174 10.09 28.33 25.52
CA VAL A 174 9.54 27.06 26.01
C VAL A 174 9.26 26.10 24.85
N GLU A 175 8.77 26.64 23.73
CA GLU A 175 8.30 25.89 22.56
C GLU A 175 9.40 25.06 21.90
N GLN A 176 10.66 25.51 21.93
CA GLN A 176 11.78 24.80 21.30
C GLN A 176 12.04 23.42 21.93
N TRP A 177 11.65 23.24 23.19
CA TRP A 177 11.78 21.97 23.90
C TRP A 177 10.46 21.22 24.04
N ARG A 178 9.30 21.81 23.74
CA ARG A 178 8.02 21.10 23.80
C ARG A 178 7.92 20.07 22.69
N ASP A 179 7.50 18.86 23.01
CA ASP A 179 7.16 17.86 22.01
C ASP A 179 6.13 18.43 21.04
N THR A 180 6.39 18.28 19.74
CA THR A 180 5.50 18.78 18.70
C THR A 180 4.62 17.68 18.12
N ALA A 181 4.76 16.41 18.54
CA ALA A 181 3.86 15.36 18.10
C ALA A 181 2.41 15.62 18.58
N LEU A 182 1.44 15.69 17.65
CA LEU A 182 0.02 15.79 18.00
C LEU A 182 -0.46 14.53 18.74
N ALA A 183 -0.05 13.38 18.21
CA ALA A 183 -0.31 12.06 18.75
C ALA A 183 0.98 11.24 18.74
N ASN A 184 1.16 10.41 19.76
CA ASN A 184 2.19 9.38 19.79
C ASN A 184 1.46 8.05 19.96
N LEU A 185 1.33 7.32 18.85
CA LEU A 185 0.61 6.04 18.80
C LEU A 185 1.54 4.87 19.14
N ALA A 186 2.86 5.09 19.16
CA ALA A 186 3.82 4.08 19.53
C ALA A 186 3.58 3.62 20.98
N GLY A 187 3.38 2.31 21.16
CA GLY A 187 3.10 1.72 22.47
C GLY A 187 1.65 1.86 22.94
N LEU A 188 0.77 2.52 22.19
CA LEU A 188 -0.67 2.52 22.49
C LEU A 188 -1.33 1.25 21.95
N GLU A 189 -1.88 0.44 22.84
CA GLU A 189 -2.72 -0.70 22.46
C GLU A 189 -4.18 -0.26 22.39
N PHE A 190 -4.77 -0.28 21.19
CA PHE A 190 -6.18 0.00 20.96
C PHE A 190 -6.75 -0.93 19.89
N ASN A 191 -8.06 -1.19 19.98
CA ASN A 191 -8.82 -1.98 19.00
C ASN A 191 -10.12 -1.30 18.58
N ARG A 192 -10.37 -0.09 19.06
CA ARG A 192 -11.56 0.69 18.79
C ARG A 192 -11.18 2.13 18.50
N ILE A 193 -11.82 2.70 17.49
CA ILE A 193 -11.74 4.13 17.16
C ILE A 193 -13.17 4.64 17.09
N GLU A 194 -13.52 5.56 17.97
CA GLU A 194 -14.81 6.26 17.94
C GLU A 194 -14.62 7.66 17.39
N PHE A 195 -15.44 8.02 16.42
CA PHE A 195 -15.45 9.32 15.75
C PHE A 195 -16.72 10.04 16.17
N LYS A 196 -16.61 11.07 17.00
CA LYS A 196 -17.73 11.92 17.45
C LYS A 196 -17.65 13.26 16.71
N PRO A 197 -18.73 13.72 16.08
CA PRO A 197 -19.49 14.85 16.67
C PRO A 197 -20.98 14.49 16.82
N ILE A 198 -21.81 15.40 17.38
CA ILE A 198 -23.22 15.14 17.77
C ILE A 198 -24.09 14.58 16.63
N THR A 199 -23.79 14.91 15.37
CA THR A 199 -24.51 14.37 14.20
C THR A 199 -23.56 13.55 13.34
N ASN A 200 -23.90 12.28 13.10
CA ASN A 200 -23.14 11.34 12.26
C ASN A 200 -21.79 10.88 12.86
N GLY A 201 -21.73 10.70 14.17
CA GLY A 201 -20.67 9.92 14.80
C GLY A 201 -20.71 8.45 14.35
N PHE A 202 -19.56 7.79 14.35
CA PHE A 202 -19.44 6.39 13.95
C PHE A 202 -18.33 5.68 14.70
N GLU A 203 -18.35 4.36 14.68
CA GLU A 203 -17.42 3.53 15.42
C GLU A 203 -16.80 2.49 14.50
N VAL A 204 -15.48 2.31 14.65
CA VAL A 204 -14.73 1.26 13.97
C VAL A 204 -14.04 0.39 15.00
N ILE A 205 -14.18 -0.93 14.88
CA ILE A 205 -13.58 -1.94 15.76
C ILE A 205 -12.71 -2.87 14.93
N ARG A 206 -11.52 -3.19 15.44
CA ARG A 206 -10.64 -4.20 14.86
C ARG A 206 -11.05 -5.57 15.37
N ASP A 207 -11.40 -6.46 14.44
CA ASP A 207 -11.72 -7.86 14.71
C ASP A 207 -10.49 -8.58 15.30
N PRO A 208 -10.64 -9.30 16.43
CA PRO A 208 -9.51 -9.95 17.10
C PRO A 208 -8.94 -11.14 16.32
N THR A 209 -9.73 -11.77 15.45
CA THR A 209 -9.39 -13.00 14.73
C THR A 209 -8.64 -12.70 13.45
N ASN A 210 -9.22 -11.86 12.59
CA ASN A 210 -8.66 -11.56 11.27
C ASN A 210 -7.94 -10.20 11.21
N ARG A 211 -7.94 -9.43 12.30
CA ARG A 211 -7.30 -8.11 12.43
C ARG A 211 -7.84 -7.05 11.48
N ALA A 212 -8.97 -7.29 10.80
CA ALA A 212 -9.62 -6.32 9.94
C ALA A 212 -10.45 -5.33 10.74
N TRP A 213 -10.49 -4.09 10.27
CA TRP A 213 -11.38 -3.06 10.79
C TRP A 213 -12.79 -3.21 10.23
N GLN A 214 -13.78 -3.07 11.11
CA GLN A 214 -15.20 -3.09 10.79
C GLN A 214 -15.87 -1.86 11.37
N ILE A 215 -16.73 -1.22 10.59
CA ILE A 215 -17.63 -0.18 11.09
C ILE A 215 -18.77 -0.92 11.78
N THR A 216 -19.00 -0.62 13.06
CA THR A 216 -20.06 -1.23 13.88
C THR A 216 -21.26 -0.31 14.06
N ARG A 217 -21.03 1.00 14.01
CA ARG A 217 -22.05 2.06 14.07
C ARG A 217 -21.83 3.05 12.93
N PRO A 218 -22.88 3.61 12.30
CA PRO A 218 -24.30 3.41 12.60
C PRO A 218 -24.89 2.07 12.12
N LEU A 219 -24.22 1.39 11.18
CA LEU A 219 -24.60 0.06 10.70
C LEU A 219 -23.34 -0.81 10.49
N PRO A 220 -23.48 -2.15 10.57
CA PRO A 220 -22.35 -3.07 10.37
C PRO A 220 -21.89 -3.05 8.90
N LEU A 221 -20.66 -2.57 8.67
CA LEU A 221 -20.03 -2.51 7.35
C LEU A 221 -18.55 -2.88 7.44
N ARG A 222 -17.99 -3.40 6.36
CA ARG A 222 -16.54 -3.57 6.25
C ARG A 222 -15.85 -2.21 6.15
N ALA A 223 -14.84 -1.97 6.97
CA ALA A 223 -13.99 -0.79 6.86
C ALA A 223 -12.78 -1.09 5.96
N ASN A 224 -12.30 -0.08 5.25
CA ASN A 224 -11.05 -0.16 4.51
C ASN A 224 -9.88 -0.16 5.50
N SER A 225 -9.46 -1.36 5.87
CA SER A 225 -8.42 -1.57 6.88
C SER A 225 -7.09 -0.95 6.45
N ALA A 226 -6.69 -1.11 5.19
CA ALA A 226 -5.44 -0.55 4.67
C ALA A 226 -5.44 0.99 4.72
N LYS A 227 -6.57 1.62 4.37
CA LYS A 227 -6.74 3.08 4.50
C LYS A 227 -6.62 3.51 5.97
N LEU A 228 -7.29 2.83 6.89
CA LEU A 228 -7.22 3.14 8.33
C LEU A 228 -5.81 3.01 8.91
N GLU A 229 -5.09 1.93 8.60
CA GLU A 229 -3.69 1.79 9.03
C GLU A 229 -2.82 2.93 8.47
N GLY A 230 -2.98 3.27 7.19
CA GLY A 230 -2.24 4.37 6.57
C GLY A 230 -2.57 5.73 7.22
N LEU A 231 -3.82 5.95 7.60
CA LEU A 231 -4.22 7.17 8.33
C LEU A 231 -3.63 7.22 9.74
N LEU A 232 -3.61 6.10 10.48
CA LEU A 232 -2.98 6.00 11.80
C LEU A 232 -1.48 6.30 11.71
N GLN A 233 -0.78 5.74 10.73
CA GLN A 233 0.63 6.05 10.49
C GLN A 233 0.87 7.53 10.19
N ARG A 234 0.01 8.15 9.38
CA ARG A 234 0.09 9.61 9.11
C ARG A 234 -0.17 10.43 10.36
N LEU A 235 -1.14 10.04 11.19
CA LEU A 235 -1.48 10.73 12.43
C LEU A 235 -0.29 10.82 13.40
N ASP A 236 0.52 9.76 13.49
CA ASP A 236 1.75 9.70 14.31
C ASP A 236 2.85 10.68 13.83
N LEU A 237 2.79 11.06 12.54
CA LEU A 237 3.73 12.01 11.93
C LEU A 237 3.26 13.47 12.04
N VAL A 238 2.03 13.72 12.47
CA VAL A 238 1.50 15.09 12.57
C VAL A 238 2.28 15.88 13.62
N ARG A 239 2.69 17.09 13.24
CA ARG A 239 3.39 18.03 14.11
C ARG A 239 2.57 19.30 14.34
N VAL A 240 2.63 19.79 15.58
CA VAL A 240 2.11 21.08 16.01
C VAL A 240 2.86 22.19 15.27
N ALA A 241 2.12 22.99 14.52
CA ALA A 241 2.64 24.17 13.85
C ALA A 241 2.77 25.35 14.83
N LYS A 242 1.83 25.49 15.76
CA LYS A 242 1.83 26.56 16.76
C LYS A 242 1.09 26.15 18.03
N PHE A 243 1.63 26.54 19.18
CA PHE A 243 0.94 26.51 20.47
C PHE A 243 0.14 27.81 20.64
N VAL A 244 -1.17 27.70 20.85
CA VAL A 244 -2.08 28.86 20.86
C VAL A 244 -2.31 29.36 22.29
N THR A 245 -2.66 28.45 23.19
CA THR A 245 -2.83 28.75 24.61
C THR A 245 -2.59 27.49 25.44
N ASP A 246 -1.98 27.67 26.61
CA ASP A 246 -1.80 26.63 27.63
C ASP A 246 -2.78 26.78 28.81
N ASP A 247 -3.60 27.84 28.80
CA ASP A 247 -4.57 28.12 29.87
C ASP A 247 -5.69 27.07 29.86
N PRO A 248 -5.82 26.23 30.91
CA PRO A 248 -6.88 25.24 31.01
C PRO A 248 -8.29 25.85 31.09
N ARG A 249 -8.40 27.15 31.35
CA ARG A 249 -9.67 27.89 31.43
C ARG A 249 -9.95 28.72 30.18
N ALA A 250 -9.13 28.59 29.14
CA ALA A 250 -9.36 29.30 27.88
C ALA A 250 -10.74 28.97 27.32
N ASP A 251 -11.44 29.99 26.82
CA ASP A 251 -12.68 29.80 26.09
C ASP A 251 -12.41 29.00 24.80
N LEU A 252 -13.08 27.86 24.67
CA LEU A 252 -12.90 26.91 23.58
C LEU A 252 -13.86 27.16 22.41
N GLU A 253 -14.87 27.99 22.61
CA GLU A 253 -15.86 28.33 21.59
C GLU A 253 -15.23 29.02 20.38
N PRO A 254 -14.31 30.02 20.52
CA PRO A 254 -13.65 30.67 19.39
C PRO A 254 -12.83 29.70 18.53
N TYR A 255 -12.32 28.62 19.12
CA TYR A 255 -11.56 27.59 18.43
C TYR A 255 -12.45 26.52 17.78
N GLY A 256 -13.77 26.54 18.03
CA GLY A 256 -14.68 25.48 17.62
C GLY A 256 -14.42 24.16 18.34
N LEU A 257 -13.94 24.21 19.59
CA LEU A 257 -13.65 23.04 20.44
C LEU A 257 -14.71 22.84 21.53
N GLN A 258 -15.78 23.65 21.54
CA GLN A 258 -16.92 23.55 22.46
C GLN A 258 -18.23 23.87 21.72
N PRO A 259 -18.91 22.85 21.13
CA PRO A 259 -18.43 21.49 20.93
C PRO A 259 -17.34 21.39 19.84
N PRO A 260 -16.49 20.36 19.86
CA PRO A 260 -15.53 20.11 18.78
C PRO A 260 -16.23 19.73 17.47
N GLU A 261 -15.69 20.16 16.33
CA GLU A 261 -16.13 19.73 14.99
C GLU A 261 -15.92 18.22 14.80
N ARG A 262 -14.86 17.66 15.40
CA ARG A 262 -14.60 16.22 15.45
C ARG A 262 -13.81 15.87 16.72
N GLU A 263 -14.24 14.85 17.43
CA GLU A 263 -13.49 14.17 18.49
C GLU A 263 -13.22 12.73 18.05
N ILE A 264 -11.99 12.28 18.22
CA ILE A 264 -11.52 10.93 17.87
C ILE A 264 -10.98 10.29 19.13
N VAL A 265 -11.59 9.17 19.50
CA VAL A 265 -11.24 8.42 20.71
C VAL A 265 -10.68 7.07 20.30
N LEU A 266 -9.41 6.84 20.60
CA LEU A 266 -8.77 5.53 20.49
C LEU A 266 -8.97 4.83 21.83
N ALA A 267 -9.46 3.60 21.79
CA ALA A 267 -9.79 2.84 23.00
C ALA A 267 -9.44 1.36 22.90
N ARG A 268 -9.23 0.75 24.08
CA ARG A 268 -9.13 -0.69 24.28
C ARG A 268 -10.23 -1.15 25.22
N GLY A 269 -11.24 -1.83 24.68
CA GLY A 269 -12.46 -2.08 25.45
C GLY A 269 -13.06 -0.74 25.91
N THR A 270 -13.42 -0.59 27.18
CA THR A 270 -13.95 0.66 27.73
C THR A 270 -12.88 1.71 28.06
N ASN A 271 -11.60 1.36 27.98
CA ASN A 271 -10.51 2.26 28.36
C ASN A 271 -10.11 3.17 27.18
N GLU A 272 -10.34 4.48 27.32
CA GLU A 272 -9.85 5.49 26.37
C GLU A 272 -8.34 5.69 26.56
N VAL A 273 -7.56 5.51 25.50
CA VAL A 273 -6.09 5.63 25.54
C VAL A 273 -5.59 6.94 24.94
N LEU A 274 -6.35 7.51 23.99
CA LEU A 274 -6.05 8.80 23.38
C LEU A 274 -7.34 9.46 22.87
N THR A 275 -7.55 10.71 23.25
CA THR A 275 -8.67 11.53 22.76
C THR A 275 -8.12 12.80 22.12
N LEU A 276 -8.44 12.98 20.84
CA LEU A 276 -8.09 14.14 20.04
C LEU A 276 -9.36 14.89 19.65
N GLN A 277 -9.35 16.21 19.81
CA GLN A 277 -10.43 17.09 19.39
C GLN A 277 -9.91 18.02 18.30
N PHE A 278 -10.72 18.24 17.28
CA PHE A 278 -10.48 19.15 16.16
C PHE A 278 -11.63 20.14 16.09
N GLY A 279 -11.29 21.41 15.98
CA GLY A 279 -12.23 22.51 15.87
C GLY A 279 -12.21 23.17 14.50
N ARG A 280 -12.45 24.47 14.44
CA ARG A 280 -12.51 25.22 13.19
C ARG A 280 -11.12 25.57 12.66
N SER A 281 -11.05 25.95 11.39
CA SER A 281 -9.86 26.60 10.83
C SER A 281 -9.83 28.10 11.19
N PRO A 282 -8.65 28.68 11.49
CA PRO A 282 -8.51 30.13 11.64
C PRO A 282 -8.86 30.88 10.35
N THR A 283 -9.46 32.07 10.47
CA THR A 283 -9.88 32.87 9.30
C THR A 283 -8.70 33.36 8.44
N ASN A 284 -7.54 33.59 9.04
CA ASN A 284 -6.33 34.05 8.37
C ASN A 284 -5.32 32.92 8.02
N ALA A 285 -5.63 31.67 8.36
CA ALA A 285 -4.80 30.49 8.08
C ALA A 285 -5.69 29.26 7.82
N PRO A 286 -6.44 29.23 6.70
CA PRO A 286 -7.40 28.17 6.40
C PRO A 286 -6.75 26.80 6.16
N ASP A 287 -5.45 26.77 5.90
CA ASP A 287 -4.62 25.58 5.79
C ASP A 287 -4.28 24.95 7.15
N GLN A 288 -4.65 25.60 8.26
CA GLN A 288 -4.47 25.09 9.62
C GLN A 288 -5.82 24.81 10.29
N ILE A 289 -5.79 24.00 11.34
CA ILE A 289 -6.98 23.67 12.15
C ILE A 289 -6.61 23.67 13.63
N PHE A 290 -7.52 24.18 14.46
CA PHE A 290 -7.36 24.06 15.91
C PHE A 290 -7.52 22.61 16.34
N ALA A 291 -6.58 22.13 17.15
CA ALA A 291 -6.63 20.79 17.71
C ALA A 291 -6.30 20.81 19.20
N ARG A 292 -6.76 19.79 19.91
CA ARG A 292 -6.49 19.58 21.33
C ARG A 292 -6.38 18.08 21.62
N ARG A 293 -5.33 17.69 22.35
CA ARG A 293 -5.24 16.37 22.97
C ARG A 293 -5.82 16.47 24.37
N LEU A 294 -6.86 15.69 24.71
CA LEU A 294 -7.59 15.87 25.97
C LEU A 294 -6.74 15.64 27.23
N ALA A 295 -5.73 14.78 27.13
CA ALA A 295 -4.73 14.58 28.18
C ALA A 295 -3.91 15.84 28.51
N ASN A 296 -3.93 16.85 27.63
CA ASN A 296 -3.33 18.16 27.84
C ASN A 296 -4.40 19.26 27.86
N SER A 297 -4.14 20.35 28.56
CA SER A 297 -5.04 21.52 28.58
C SER A 297 -4.88 22.46 27.39
N ASN A 298 -3.85 22.29 26.57
CA ASN A 298 -3.45 23.28 25.57
C ASN A 298 -4.20 23.15 24.24
N VAL A 299 -4.37 24.29 23.57
CA VAL A 299 -4.87 24.38 22.19
C VAL A 299 -3.70 24.62 21.25
N VAL A 300 -3.68 23.88 20.15
CA VAL A 300 -2.62 23.93 19.13
C VAL A 300 -3.20 24.13 17.74
N LEU A 301 -2.36 24.59 16.83
CA LEU A 301 -2.63 24.56 15.39
C LEU A 301 -1.81 23.45 14.74
N VAL A 302 -2.46 22.68 13.88
CA VAL A 302 -1.82 21.65 13.04
C VAL A 302 -2.19 21.88 11.58
N PRO A 303 -1.37 21.40 10.62
CA PRO A 303 -1.73 21.46 9.21
C PRO A 303 -3.03 20.69 8.95
N ARG A 304 -4.04 21.36 8.38
CA ARG A 304 -5.37 20.79 8.13
C ARG A 304 -5.29 19.58 7.20
N ALA A 305 -4.47 19.65 6.16
CA ALA A 305 -4.31 18.58 5.16
C ALA A 305 -3.92 17.23 5.78
N GLU A 306 -3.16 17.23 6.88
CA GLU A 306 -2.72 16.01 7.56
C GLU A 306 -3.83 15.32 8.36
N VAL A 307 -4.85 16.08 8.77
CA VAL A 307 -5.97 15.58 9.60
C VAL A 307 -7.31 15.57 8.87
N GLU A 308 -7.41 16.18 7.69
CA GLU A 308 -8.63 16.25 6.87
C GLU A 308 -9.33 14.89 6.68
N PRO A 309 -8.62 13.78 6.37
CA PRO A 309 -9.30 12.49 6.19
C PRO A 309 -10.02 11.99 7.44
N TRP A 310 -9.62 12.45 8.62
CA TRP A 310 -10.23 12.09 9.90
C TRP A 310 -11.52 12.85 10.20
N LEU A 311 -11.79 13.93 9.46
CA LEU A 311 -12.99 14.76 9.60
C LEU A 311 -14.20 14.19 8.81
N GLY A 312 -13.94 13.24 7.89
CA GLY A 312 -14.94 12.60 7.04
C GLY A 312 -15.98 11.73 7.77
N GLY A 313 -16.99 11.27 7.03
CA GLY A 313 -18.04 10.40 7.56
C GLY A 313 -17.70 8.92 7.44
N PHE A 314 -18.49 8.03 8.06
CA PHE A 314 -18.23 6.58 8.02
C PHE A 314 -18.11 6.01 6.59
N ARG A 315 -18.84 6.61 5.62
CA ARG A 315 -18.79 6.23 4.19
C ARG A 315 -17.39 6.38 3.59
N ASP A 316 -16.58 7.30 4.09
CA ASP A 316 -15.20 7.51 3.63
C ASP A 316 -14.25 6.42 4.14
N PHE A 317 -14.62 5.74 5.23
CA PHE A 317 -13.87 4.64 5.82
C PHE A 317 -14.36 3.27 5.38
N CYS A 318 -15.45 3.20 4.62
CA CYS A 318 -15.99 1.94 4.09
C CYS A 318 -15.01 1.31 3.09
N ASP A 319 -14.90 -0.02 3.14
CA ASP A 319 -14.26 -0.78 2.07
C ASP A 319 -15.19 -0.78 0.85
N ARG A 320 -14.77 -0.15 -0.24
CA ARG A 320 -15.59 -0.03 -1.45
C ARG A 320 -15.55 -1.27 -2.34
N ARG A 321 -14.64 -2.21 -2.08
CA ARG A 321 -14.52 -3.44 -2.86
C ARG A 321 -15.75 -4.31 -2.69
N LEU A 322 -16.31 -4.74 -3.81
CA LEU A 322 -17.48 -5.61 -3.89
C LEU A 322 -17.14 -7.05 -3.50
N MET A 323 -15.92 -7.51 -3.79
CA MET A 323 -15.41 -8.81 -3.39
C MET A 323 -14.02 -8.66 -2.79
N VAL A 324 -13.75 -9.37 -1.69
CA VAL A 324 -12.39 -9.51 -1.15
C VAL A 324 -12.14 -10.96 -0.86
N PHE A 325 -11.08 -11.47 -1.47
CA PHE A 325 -10.70 -12.87 -1.44
C PHE A 325 -9.22 -12.98 -1.77
N ASP A 326 -8.63 -14.11 -1.41
CA ASP A 326 -7.30 -14.49 -1.82
C ASP A 326 -7.42 -15.30 -3.13
N VAL A 327 -6.82 -14.80 -4.20
CA VAL A 327 -6.87 -15.42 -5.54
C VAL A 327 -6.36 -16.86 -5.50
N GLU A 328 -5.33 -17.14 -4.69
CA GLU A 328 -4.73 -18.47 -4.59
C GLU A 328 -5.65 -19.50 -3.93
N LYS A 329 -6.59 -19.02 -3.09
CA LYS A 329 -7.60 -19.88 -2.44
C LYS A 329 -8.78 -20.20 -3.36
N VAL A 330 -8.94 -19.50 -4.49
CA VAL A 330 -10.04 -19.77 -5.41
C VAL A 330 -9.73 -21.03 -6.21
N THR A 331 -10.55 -22.07 -6.03
CA THR A 331 -10.45 -23.32 -6.81
C THR A 331 -11.63 -23.51 -7.76
N ARG A 332 -12.72 -22.76 -7.56
CA ARG A 332 -13.94 -22.92 -8.34
C ARG A 332 -14.70 -21.60 -8.44
N ILE A 333 -15.19 -21.30 -9.64
CA ILE A 333 -15.95 -20.10 -9.98
C ILE A 333 -17.29 -20.57 -10.52
N VAL A 334 -18.38 -20.12 -9.89
CA VAL A 334 -19.75 -20.36 -10.34
C VAL A 334 -20.37 -19.03 -10.72
N ALA A 335 -20.78 -18.91 -11.97
CA ALA A 335 -21.32 -17.68 -12.51
C ALA A 335 -22.69 -17.94 -13.15
N LYS A 336 -23.64 -17.06 -12.86
CA LYS A 336 -24.92 -16.96 -13.55
C LYS A 336 -24.97 -15.59 -14.19
N ALA A 337 -24.86 -15.51 -15.51
CA ALA A 337 -24.90 -14.25 -16.25
C ALA A 337 -25.76 -14.41 -17.52
N ASP A 338 -25.18 -14.26 -18.72
CA ASP A 338 -25.91 -14.49 -19.96
C ASP A 338 -26.14 -16.01 -20.17
N GLU A 339 -25.23 -16.85 -19.65
CA GLU A 339 -25.45 -18.27 -19.35
C GLU A 339 -24.96 -18.62 -17.94
N GLU A 340 -25.39 -19.78 -17.42
CA GLU A 340 -24.79 -20.36 -16.21
C GLU A 340 -23.54 -21.15 -16.59
N PHE A 341 -22.43 -20.87 -15.93
CA PHE A 341 -21.17 -21.53 -16.19
C PHE A 341 -20.35 -21.77 -14.92
N VAL A 342 -19.50 -22.79 -15.01
CA VAL A 342 -18.62 -23.20 -13.93
C VAL A 342 -17.21 -23.41 -14.46
N VAL A 343 -16.24 -22.81 -13.79
CA VAL A 343 -14.81 -22.98 -14.07
C VAL A 343 -14.11 -23.50 -12.81
N GLN A 344 -13.29 -24.54 -12.96
CA GLN A 344 -12.66 -25.24 -11.85
C GLN A 344 -11.16 -25.43 -12.09
N LYS A 345 -10.36 -25.20 -11.05
CA LYS A 345 -8.90 -25.38 -11.03
C LYS A 345 -8.61 -26.88 -11.00
N GLN A 346 -7.82 -27.35 -11.97
CA GLN A 346 -7.39 -28.75 -12.12
C GLN A 346 -5.92 -28.97 -11.73
N GLY A 347 -5.20 -27.88 -11.47
CA GLY A 347 -3.79 -27.83 -11.06
C GLY A 347 -3.35 -26.38 -10.97
N GLU A 348 -2.10 -26.11 -10.57
CA GLU A 348 -1.67 -24.74 -10.25
C GLU A 348 -1.92 -23.72 -11.37
N ARG A 349 -1.72 -24.12 -12.62
CA ARG A 349 -1.91 -23.26 -13.82
C ARG A 349 -2.90 -23.84 -14.82
N SER A 350 -3.82 -24.68 -14.35
CA SER A 350 -4.77 -25.36 -15.22
C SER A 350 -6.19 -25.13 -14.72
N TRP A 351 -7.02 -24.58 -15.59
CA TRP A 351 -8.44 -24.35 -15.35
C TRP A 351 -9.25 -25.06 -16.43
N SER A 352 -10.41 -25.59 -16.05
CA SER A 352 -11.36 -26.22 -16.96
C SER A 352 -12.75 -25.65 -16.77
N ILE A 353 -13.44 -25.38 -17.87
CA ILE A 353 -14.89 -25.21 -17.89
C ILE A 353 -15.50 -26.59 -17.64
N THR A 354 -16.34 -26.71 -16.61
CA THR A 354 -17.05 -27.96 -16.29
C THR A 354 -18.54 -27.87 -16.60
N ALA A 355 -19.09 -26.66 -16.73
CA ALA A 355 -20.46 -26.41 -17.16
C ALA A 355 -20.50 -25.11 -17.98
N PRO A 356 -21.36 -25.02 -19.02
CA PRO A 356 -22.34 -26.03 -19.43
C PRO A 356 -21.75 -27.20 -20.25
N TYR A 357 -20.45 -27.20 -20.50
CA TYR A 357 -19.73 -28.26 -21.21
C TYR A 357 -18.30 -28.42 -20.67
N ALA A 358 -17.67 -29.55 -20.96
CA ALA A 358 -16.27 -29.77 -20.63
C ALA A 358 -15.35 -29.12 -21.67
N ALA A 359 -14.44 -28.25 -21.24
CA ALA A 359 -13.38 -27.67 -22.09
C ALA A 359 -12.23 -27.11 -21.25
N PRO A 360 -11.00 -27.03 -21.80
CA PRO A 360 -9.93 -26.26 -21.16
C PRO A 360 -10.29 -24.76 -21.14
N ALA A 361 -10.09 -24.12 -19.99
CA ALA A 361 -10.18 -22.67 -19.86
C ALA A 361 -8.80 -22.03 -20.05
N ASP A 362 -8.77 -20.81 -20.58
CA ASP A 362 -7.54 -20.02 -20.67
C ASP A 362 -7.17 -19.50 -19.28
N HIS A 363 -6.01 -19.92 -18.78
CA HIS A 363 -5.54 -19.53 -17.45
C HIS A 363 -5.43 -18.01 -17.29
N LEU A 364 -4.97 -17.29 -18.32
CA LEU A 364 -4.82 -15.83 -18.25
C LEU A 364 -6.19 -15.15 -18.21
N LEU A 365 -7.17 -15.60 -19.00
CA LEU A 365 -8.52 -15.03 -18.98
C LEU A 365 -9.22 -15.27 -17.63
N VAL A 366 -8.98 -16.42 -16.99
CA VAL A 366 -9.49 -16.67 -15.63
C VAL A 366 -8.83 -15.73 -14.61
N LEU A 367 -7.52 -15.52 -14.69
CA LEU A 367 -6.82 -14.56 -13.82
C LEU A 367 -7.30 -13.12 -14.05
N GLU A 368 -7.51 -12.71 -15.30
CA GLU A 368 -8.07 -11.40 -15.66
C GLU A 368 -9.48 -11.21 -15.11
N MET A 369 -10.31 -12.26 -15.14
CA MET A 369 -11.64 -12.26 -14.50
C MET A 369 -11.52 -12.08 -12.99
N LEU A 370 -10.65 -12.83 -12.32
CA LEU A 370 -10.45 -12.75 -10.87
C LEU A 370 -9.91 -11.37 -10.47
N ALA A 371 -8.94 -10.84 -11.21
CA ALA A 371 -8.44 -9.48 -11.00
C ALA A 371 -9.56 -8.45 -11.19
N SER A 372 -10.36 -8.57 -12.26
CA SER A 372 -11.50 -7.67 -12.50
C SER A 372 -12.51 -7.72 -11.36
N LEU A 373 -12.82 -8.90 -10.80
CA LEU A 373 -13.72 -9.04 -9.65
C LEU A 373 -13.13 -8.47 -8.35
N ALA A 374 -11.81 -8.57 -8.15
CA ALA A 374 -11.12 -8.02 -6.99
C ALA A 374 -11.02 -6.47 -7.02
N ASP A 375 -10.85 -5.90 -8.21
CA ASP A 375 -10.76 -4.45 -8.44
C ASP A 375 -12.14 -3.77 -8.50
N LEU A 376 -13.23 -4.55 -8.49
CA LEU A 376 -14.58 -4.01 -8.58
C LEU A 376 -14.95 -3.25 -7.30
N GLU A 377 -15.15 -1.94 -7.43
CA GLU A 377 -15.60 -1.07 -6.36
C GLU A 377 -17.00 -0.51 -6.63
N PHE A 378 -17.76 -0.28 -5.56
CA PHE A 378 -19.01 0.45 -5.65
C PHE A 378 -18.78 1.98 -5.58
N ILE A 379 -19.66 2.72 -6.23
CA ILE A 379 -19.61 4.19 -6.31
C ILE A 379 -20.30 4.81 -5.08
N GLU A 380 -21.54 4.43 -4.84
CA GLU A 380 -22.34 4.96 -3.73
C GLU A 380 -23.32 3.92 -3.19
N PHE A 381 -23.85 4.19 -1.99
CA PHE A 381 -24.97 3.45 -1.43
C PHE A 381 -26.27 3.96 -2.06
N GLU A 382 -27.00 3.05 -2.70
CA GLU A 382 -28.40 3.29 -3.07
C GLU A 382 -29.29 3.16 -1.82
N ARG A 383 -29.01 2.14 -1.01
CA ARG A 383 -29.73 1.85 0.22
C ARG A 383 -28.78 1.22 1.24
N GLU A 384 -28.59 1.86 2.39
CA GLU A 384 -27.65 1.37 3.41
C GLU A 384 -28.12 0.09 4.09
N VAL A 385 -29.43 -0.06 4.31
CA VAL A 385 -30.06 -1.26 4.86
C VAL A 385 -31.39 -1.52 4.17
N THR A 386 -31.57 -2.72 3.64
CA THR A 386 -32.85 -3.23 3.14
C THR A 386 -32.94 -4.73 3.32
N THR A 387 -34.16 -5.24 3.45
CA THR A 387 -34.48 -6.67 3.36
C THR A 387 -35.19 -7.02 2.06
N ASP A 388 -35.72 -6.02 1.34
CA ASP A 388 -36.34 -6.19 0.04
C ASP A 388 -35.33 -5.81 -1.06
N PHE A 389 -34.94 -6.82 -1.85
CA PHE A 389 -33.95 -6.73 -2.91
C PHE A 389 -34.58 -6.80 -4.31
N ALA A 390 -35.86 -7.15 -4.40
CA ALA A 390 -36.57 -7.31 -5.68
C ALA A 390 -36.65 -6.00 -6.49
N PRO A 391 -36.89 -4.80 -5.91
CA PRO A 391 -36.93 -3.53 -6.65
C PRO A 391 -35.62 -3.21 -7.40
N TYR A 392 -34.51 -3.75 -6.91
CA TYR A 392 -33.17 -3.52 -7.47
C TYR A 392 -32.75 -4.64 -8.44
N GLY A 393 -33.65 -5.60 -8.72
CA GLY A 393 -33.35 -6.77 -9.54
C GLY A 393 -32.30 -7.69 -8.92
N LEU A 394 -32.18 -7.70 -7.59
CA LEU A 394 -31.24 -8.52 -6.83
C LEU A 394 -31.90 -9.78 -6.23
N ASP A 395 -33.20 -9.96 -6.44
CA ASP A 395 -33.94 -11.17 -6.08
C ASP A 395 -35.00 -11.53 -7.16
N PRO A 396 -34.71 -12.46 -8.09
CA PRO A 396 -33.39 -13.07 -8.32
C PRO A 396 -32.42 -12.07 -8.97
N PRO A 397 -31.10 -12.19 -8.74
CA PRO A 397 -30.13 -11.30 -9.36
C PRO A 397 -29.99 -11.54 -10.86
N ARG A 398 -29.80 -10.46 -11.62
CA ARG A 398 -29.51 -10.53 -13.06
C ARG A 398 -28.20 -11.23 -13.35
N ARG A 399 -27.16 -10.99 -12.54
CA ARG A 399 -25.92 -11.76 -12.56
C ARG A 399 -25.46 -12.12 -11.16
N ARG A 400 -24.86 -13.28 -10.99
CA ARG A 400 -24.26 -13.74 -9.74
C ARG A 400 -22.91 -14.36 -10.02
N TYR A 401 -21.87 -13.91 -9.33
CA TYR A 401 -20.54 -14.50 -9.36
C TYR A 401 -20.19 -14.98 -7.96
N ARG A 402 -19.90 -16.27 -7.83
CA ARG A 402 -19.57 -16.93 -6.57
C ARG A 402 -18.22 -17.62 -6.69
N LEU A 403 -17.29 -17.24 -5.82
CA LEU A 403 -15.96 -17.82 -5.73
C LEU A 403 -15.95 -18.83 -4.59
N GLU A 404 -15.40 -20.00 -4.84
CA GLU A 404 -15.36 -21.12 -3.91
C GLU A 404 -13.93 -21.66 -3.75
N THR A 405 -13.64 -22.18 -2.56
CA THR A 405 -12.49 -23.05 -2.29
C THR A 405 -12.98 -24.48 -2.10
N THR A 406 -12.22 -25.44 -2.57
CA THR A 406 -12.47 -26.87 -2.36
C THR A 406 -11.68 -27.31 -1.14
N VAL A 407 -12.37 -27.78 -0.12
CA VAL A 407 -11.78 -28.29 1.12
C VAL A 407 -12.07 -29.78 1.21
N THR A 408 -11.03 -30.58 1.37
CA THR A 408 -11.15 -32.02 1.61
C THR A 408 -11.17 -32.29 3.11
N ASN A 409 -12.25 -32.89 3.60
CA ASN A 409 -12.34 -33.26 5.01
C ASN A 409 -11.41 -34.45 5.34
N ALA A 410 -11.26 -34.77 6.62
CA ALA A 410 -10.40 -35.88 7.08
C ALA A 410 -10.79 -37.25 6.48
N ASN A 411 -12.03 -37.38 6.01
CA ASN A 411 -12.56 -38.59 5.38
C ASN A 411 -12.35 -38.60 3.86
N GLY A 412 -11.59 -37.67 3.29
CA GLY A 412 -11.30 -37.60 1.85
C GLY A 412 -12.43 -37.04 0.99
N THR A 413 -13.52 -36.55 1.57
CA THR A 413 -14.64 -35.94 0.84
C THR A 413 -14.36 -34.47 0.56
N ALA A 414 -14.34 -34.11 -0.73
CA ALA A 414 -14.19 -32.73 -1.18
C ALA A 414 -15.52 -31.98 -1.05
N THR A 415 -15.49 -30.82 -0.39
CA THR A 415 -16.63 -29.90 -0.26
C THR A 415 -16.26 -28.52 -0.77
N ASN A 416 -17.16 -27.85 -1.48
CA ASN A 416 -16.92 -26.48 -1.95
C ASN A 416 -17.49 -25.49 -0.93
N GLN A 417 -16.64 -24.58 -0.45
CA GLN A 417 -17.02 -23.54 0.50
C GLN A 417 -16.98 -22.16 -0.18
N PRO A 418 -18.01 -21.31 -0.03
CA PRO A 418 -18.02 -19.98 -0.61
C PRO A 418 -16.98 -19.09 0.08
N ILE A 419 -16.17 -18.39 -0.73
CA ILE A 419 -15.20 -17.38 -0.28
C ILE A 419 -15.82 -16.00 -0.37
N ALA A 420 -16.43 -15.69 -1.53
CA ALA A 420 -17.03 -14.41 -1.81
C ALA A 420 -18.16 -14.57 -2.84
N GLN A 421 -19.15 -13.69 -2.78
CA GLN A 421 -20.24 -13.62 -3.75
C GLN A 421 -20.61 -12.17 -4.06
N LEU A 422 -20.80 -11.90 -5.34
CA LEU A 422 -21.31 -10.65 -5.90
C LEU A 422 -22.60 -10.92 -6.65
N ASP A 423 -23.67 -10.24 -6.25
CA ASP A 423 -24.94 -10.20 -6.97
C ASP A 423 -25.07 -8.83 -7.66
N ILE A 424 -25.41 -8.85 -8.96
CA ILE A 424 -25.61 -7.67 -9.82
C ILE A 424 -27.05 -7.67 -10.30
N GLY A 425 -27.73 -6.55 -10.10
CA GLY A 425 -29.15 -6.38 -10.36
C GLY A 425 -29.47 -5.65 -11.67
N THR A 426 -30.58 -4.94 -11.68
CA THR A 426 -31.02 -4.18 -12.85
C THR A 426 -30.07 -3.01 -13.12
N PRO A 427 -29.78 -2.71 -14.41
CA PRO A 427 -29.11 -1.48 -14.77
C PRO A 427 -30.02 -0.28 -14.50
N THR A 428 -29.41 0.84 -14.14
CA THR A 428 -30.03 2.16 -14.24
C THR A 428 -29.68 2.76 -15.61
N THR A 429 -29.09 3.95 -15.69
CA THR A 429 -28.63 4.54 -16.96
C THR A 429 -27.24 4.03 -17.35
N TYR A 430 -26.26 4.21 -16.44
CA TYR A 430 -24.85 3.85 -16.66
C TYR A 430 -24.28 3.00 -15.52
N LYS A 431 -25.09 2.70 -14.49
CA LYS A 431 -24.70 1.95 -13.30
C LYS A 431 -25.55 0.69 -13.19
N PHE A 432 -25.10 -0.25 -12.38
CA PHE A 432 -25.86 -1.42 -11.96
C PHE A 432 -26.05 -1.39 -10.46
N PHE A 433 -27.21 -1.83 -9.98
CA PHE A 433 -27.34 -2.20 -8.58
C PHE A 433 -26.47 -3.43 -8.31
N ALA A 434 -25.83 -3.46 -7.15
CA ALA A 434 -25.02 -4.57 -6.70
C ALA A 434 -25.18 -4.79 -5.20
N ARG A 435 -24.90 -6.01 -4.77
CA ARG A 435 -24.92 -6.39 -3.36
C ARG A 435 -23.79 -7.35 -3.05
N ARG A 436 -23.19 -7.12 -1.89
CA ARG A 436 -22.33 -8.09 -1.19
C ARG A 436 -23.21 -9.00 -0.37
N ASN A 437 -23.08 -10.33 -0.53
CA ASN A 437 -23.98 -11.26 0.15
C ASN A 437 -23.84 -11.24 1.69
N SER A 438 -22.71 -10.75 2.21
CA SER A 438 -22.46 -10.60 3.65
C SER A 438 -23.13 -9.35 4.26
N GLU A 439 -23.80 -8.52 3.47
CA GLU A 439 -24.34 -7.23 3.90
C GLU A 439 -25.77 -7.02 3.41
N ASN A 440 -26.51 -6.16 4.10
CA ASN A 440 -27.90 -5.81 3.77
C ASN A 440 -28.01 -4.49 2.99
N SER A 441 -26.89 -3.97 2.49
CA SER A 441 -26.85 -2.75 1.68
C SER A 441 -27.00 -3.04 0.19
N VAL A 442 -27.64 -2.12 -0.53
CA VAL A 442 -27.61 -2.04 -1.99
C VAL A 442 -26.72 -0.87 -2.39
N VAL A 443 -25.77 -1.14 -3.27
CA VAL A 443 -24.82 -0.15 -3.79
C VAL A 443 -24.92 -0.06 -5.31
N THR A 444 -24.37 0.99 -5.89
CA THR A 444 -24.25 1.11 -7.35
C THR A 444 -22.82 0.89 -7.81
N MET A 445 -22.63 0.26 -8.97
CA MET A 445 -21.32 0.00 -9.57
C MET A 445 -21.32 0.26 -11.07
N LEU A 446 -20.13 0.40 -11.66
CA LEU A 446 -19.96 0.41 -13.11
C LEU A 446 -19.64 -1.00 -13.61
N ASP A 447 -20.33 -1.45 -14.65
CA ASP A 447 -19.93 -2.65 -15.38
C ASP A 447 -18.83 -2.27 -16.38
N THR A 448 -17.60 -2.70 -16.09
CA THR A 448 -16.43 -2.46 -16.95
C THR A 448 -16.46 -3.27 -18.24
N GLY A 449 -17.41 -4.22 -18.38
CA GLY A 449 -17.46 -5.15 -19.50
C GLY A 449 -16.32 -6.16 -19.53
N ARG A 450 -15.52 -6.24 -18.45
CA ARG A 450 -14.36 -7.15 -18.32
C ARG A 450 -14.70 -8.47 -17.65
N ILE A 451 -15.85 -8.58 -16.98
CA ILE A 451 -16.27 -9.80 -16.32
C ILE A 451 -16.99 -10.69 -17.37
N PRO A 452 -16.49 -11.91 -17.64
CA PRO A 452 -17.10 -12.82 -18.60
C PRO A 452 -18.56 -13.14 -18.25
N ARG A 453 -19.43 -13.11 -19.26
CA ARG A 453 -20.87 -13.39 -19.08
C ARG A 453 -21.27 -14.78 -19.56
N ALA A 454 -20.35 -15.47 -20.22
CA ALA A 454 -20.52 -16.80 -20.75
C ALA A 454 -19.22 -17.62 -20.68
N ALA A 455 -19.35 -18.94 -20.62
CA ALA A 455 -18.24 -19.88 -20.49
C ALA A 455 -17.26 -19.79 -21.66
N TYR A 456 -17.78 -19.57 -22.87
CA TYR A 456 -16.93 -19.53 -24.08
C TYR A 456 -15.94 -18.37 -24.07
N GLU A 457 -16.21 -17.28 -23.33
CA GLU A 457 -15.30 -16.15 -23.19
C GLU A 457 -14.03 -16.53 -22.41
N LEU A 458 -14.10 -17.56 -21.56
CA LEU A 458 -12.98 -18.08 -20.78
C LEU A 458 -12.31 -19.30 -21.41
N ARG A 459 -12.76 -19.75 -22.59
CA ARG A 459 -12.20 -20.93 -23.25
C ARG A 459 -10.73 -20.73 -23.59
N ASN A 460 -9.93 -21.79 -23.53
CA ASN A 460 -8.55 -21.78 -24.02
C ASN A 460 -8.52 -21.27 -25.48
N ARG A 461 -7.71 -20.21 -25.72
CA ARG A 461 -7.61 -19.56 -27.03
C ARG A 461 -6.83 -20.36 -28.07
N LEU A 462 -6.06 -21.39 -27.67
CA LEU A 462 -5.49 -22.35 -28.61
C LEU A 462 -6.57 -23.30 -29.12
N ILE A 463 -6.94 -23.15 -30.39
CA ILE A 463 -8.04 -23.88 -31.04
C ILE A 463 -7.51 -25.17 -31.66
N TRP A 464 -6.47 -25.06 -32.47
CA TRP A 464 -5.83 -26.20 -33.14
C TRP A 464 -4.35 -26.22 -32.78
N ASP A 465 -3.82 -27.44 -32.62
CA ASP A 465 -2.40 -27.69 -32.40
C ASP A 465 -2.00 -28.96 -33.16
N PHE A 466 -1.53 -28.77 -34.39
CA PHE A 466 -0.99 -29.83 -35.24
C PHE A 466 0.11 -29.27 -36.13
N SER A 467 0.98 -30.16 -36.62
CA SER A 467 2.09 -29.81 -37.51
C SER A 467 1.60 -29.58 -38.93
N THR A 468 2.21 -28.65 -39.67
CA THR A 468 1.94 -28.47 -41.11
C THR A 468 2.17 -29.75 -41.92
N ASN A 469 3.03 -30.65 -41.41
CA ASN A 469 3.28 -31.95 -42.02
C ASN A 469 2.08 -32.90 -42.02
N GLN A 470 1.09 -32.63 -41.18
CA GLN A 470 -0.15 -33.40 -41.15
C GLN A 470 -1.16 -32.90 -42.20
N ILE A 471 -0.92 -31.74 -42.83
CA ILE A 471 -1.82 -31.19 -43.86
C ILE A 471 -1.50 -31.85 -45.20
N SER A 472 -2.49 -32.52 -45.77
CA SER A 472 -2.42 -33.12 -47.11
C SER A 472 -2.96 -32.18 -48.20
N ALA A 473 -3.99 -31.40 -47.88
CA ALA A 473 -4.56 -30.41 -48.78
C ALA A 473 -5.23 -29.26 -48.02
N ILE A 474 -5.33 -28.11 -48.68
CA ILE A 474 -6.09 -26.94 -48.24
C ILE A 474 -7.11 -26.61 -49.33
N THR A 475 -8.39 -26.57 -49.00
CA THR A 475 -9.46 -26.17 -49.90
C THR A 475 -10.00 -24.83 -49.45
N VAL A 476 -9.94 -23.83 -50.33
CA VAL A 476 -10.50 -22.50 -50.12
C VAL A 476 -11.76 -22.38 -50.96
N ARG A 477 -12.90 -22.15 -50.31
CA ARG A 477 -14.15 -21.76 -50.97
C ARG A 477 -14.41 -20.30 -50.70
N GLN A 478 -14.70 -19.52 -51.73
CA GLN A 478 -15.00 -18.11 -51.62
C GLN A 478 -15.97 -17.68 -52.72
N MET A 479 -17.13 -17.13 -52.35
CA MET A 479 -18.13 -16.60 -53.29
C MET A 479 -18.50 -17.60 -54.39
N GLY A 480 -18.75 -18.85 -54.02
CA GLY A 480 -19.04 -19.95 -54.95
C GLY A 480 -17.85 -20.48 -55.77
N VAL A 481 -16.66 -19.87 -55.69
CA VAL A 481 -15.42 -20.39 -56.32
C VAL A 481 -14.68 -21.29 -55.34
N SER A 482 -14.14 -22.40 -55.81
CA SER A 482 -13.34 -23.33 -55.01
C SER A 482 -11.93 -23.47 -55.59
N LYS A 483 -10.90 -23.34 -54.73
CA LYS A 483 -9.50 -23.54 -55.07
C LYS A 483 -8.90 -24.55 -54.09
N ARG A 484 -8.38 -25.66 -54.62
CA ARG A 484 -7.71 -26.71 -53.83
C ARG A 484 -6.20 -26.65 -54.04
N LEU A 485 -5.47 -26.65 -52.92
CA LEU A 485 -4.03 -26.65 -52.82
C LEU A 485 -3.60 -28.02 -52.27
N LEU A 486 -2.72 -28.70 -52.98
CA LEU A 486 -2.20 -30.02 -52.63
C LEU A 486 -0.79 -29.89 -52.10
N ARG A 487 -0.49 -30.57 -50.99
CA ARG A 487 0.87 -30.66 -50.47
C ARG A 487 1.57 -31.86 -51.11
N THR A 488 2.65 -31.62 -51.83
CA THR A 488 3.40 -32.65 -52.57
C THR A 488 4.71 -33.04 -51.89
N GLY A 489 5.14 -32.25 -50.90
CA GLY A 489 6.34 -32.50 -50.11
C GLY A 489 6.51 -31.45 -49.00
N PRO A 490 7.59 -31.50 -48.21
CA PRO A 490 7.87 -30.51 -47.18
C PRO A 490 7.95 -29.10 -47.77
N ALA A 491 7.08 -28.19 -47.32
CA ALA A 491 6.95 -26.83 -47.84
C ALA A 491 6.69 -26.72 -49.36
N GLN A 492 6.24 -27.81 -50.00
CA GLN A 492 5.92 -27.84 -51.42
C GLN A 492 4.42 -27.95 -51.64
N TRP A 493 3.89 -26.98 -52.38
CA TRP A 493 2.46 -26.83 -52.65
C TRP A 493 2.23 -26.70 -54.16
N THR A 494 1.14 -27.30 -54.63
CA THR A 494 0.67 -27.18 -56.01
C THR A 494 -0.83 -26.94 -56.03
N ILE A 495 -1.34 -26.19 -57.00
CA ILE A 495 -2.79 -26.04 -57.20
C ILE A 495 -3.32 -27.32 -57.88
N ALA A 496 -4.45 -27.84 -57.42
CA ALA A 496 -5.08 -28.99 -58.05
C ALA A 496 -5.49 -28.67 -59.51
N PRO A 497 -5.39 -29.62 -60.46
CA PRO A 497 -5.65 -29.34 -61.87
C PRO A 497 -7.07 -28.84 -62.19
N ASP A 498 -8.04 -29.21 -61.36
CA ASP A 498 -9.46 -28.83 -61.44
C ASP A 498 -9.77 -27.48 -60.77
N SER A 499 -8.77 -26.81 -60.20
CA SER A 499 -8.91 -25.53 -59.49
C SER A 499 -8.44 -24.33 -60.33
N PRO A 500 -8.94 -23.11 -60.05
CA PRO A 500 -8.44 -21.89 -60.69
C PRO A 500 -6.94 -21.69 -60.47
N GLN A 501 -6.20 -21.65 -61.58
CA GLN A 501 -4.74 -21.49 -61.55
C GLN A 501 -4.37 -20.04 -61.22
N SER A 502 -3.35 -19.87 -60.39
CA SER A 502 -2.84 -18.57 -59.93
C SER A 502 -1.39 -18.73 -59.47
N GLN A 503 -0.66 -17.62 -59.38
CA GLN A 503 0.67 -17.64 -58.76
C GLN A 503 0.52 -17.96 -57.27
N ILE A 504 1.36 -18.87 -56.77
CA ILE A 504 1.44 -19.21 -55.35
C ILE A 504 2.78 -18.72 -54.81
N ASN A 505 2.78 -18.14 -53.61
CA ASN A 505 4.01 -17.94 -52.86
C ASN A 505 4.17 -19.11 -51.86
N PRO A 506 5.04 -20.10 -52.15
CA PRO A 506 5.15 -21.31 -51.33
C PRO A 506 5.56 -21.01 -49.88
N PHE A 507 6.37 -19.97 -49.65
CA PHE A 507 6.80 -19.59 -48.30
C PHE A 507 5.65 -18.96 -47.51
N ALA A 508 4.91 -18.03 -48.11
CA ALA A 508 3.76 -17.41 -47.46
C ALA A 508 2.64 -18.44 -47.22
N LEU A 509 2.44 -19.37 -48.15
CA LEU A 509 1.46 -20.45 -48.01
C LEU A 509 1.85 -21.44 -46.90
N GLU A 510 3.12 -21.83 -46.79
CA GLU A 510 3.59 -22.68 -45.69
C GLU A 510 3.45 -21.96 -44.33
N GLU A 511 3.74 -20.65 -44.27
CA GLU A 511 3.52 -19.86 -43.05
C GLU A 511 2.02 -19.75 -42.72
N ALA A 512 1.14 -19.56 -43.71
CA ALA A 512 -0.31 -19.56 -43.51
C ALA A 512 -0.78 -20.91 -42.96
N ALA A 513 -0.29 -22.00 -43.54
CA ALA A 513 -0.57 -23.37 -43.08
C ALA A 513 -0.06 -23.59 -41.65
N TYR A 514 1.12 -23.06 -41.30
CA TYR A 514 1.68 -23.13 -39.94
C TYR A 514 0.84 -22.37 -38.92
N GLN A 515 0.44 -21.14 -39.24
CA GLN A 515 -0.41 -20.33 -38.37
C GLN A 515 -1.82 -20.92 -38.20
N LEU A 516 -2.35 -21.59 -39.24
CA LEU A 516 -3.58 -22.38 -39.15
C LEU A 516 -3.38 -23.65 -38.31
N GLY A 517 -2.26 -24.36 -38.45
CA GLY A 517 -1.94 -25.52 -37.61
C GLY A 517 -1.87 -25.20 -36.12
N ARG A 518 -1.50 -23.95 -35.79
CA ARG A 518 -1.52 -23.37 -34.44
C ARG A 518 -2.59 -22.29 -34.31
N LEU A 519 -3.80 -22.58 -34.81
CA LEU A 519 -4.89 -21.62 -34.81
C LEU A 519 -5.17 -21.15 -33.38
N HIS A 520 -5.00 -19.85 -33.17
CA HIS A 520 -5.18 -19.22 -31.86
C HIS A 520 -6.09 -18.02 -32.00
N ALA A 521 -7.15 -17.98 -31.19
CA ALA A 521 -8.06 -16.85 -31.12
C ALA A 521 -7.36 -15.63 -30.53
N ALA A 522 -7.48 -14.46 -31.15
CA ALA A 522 -7.07 -13.22 -30.49
C ALA A 522 -8.04 -12.89 -29.34
N LYS A 523 -9.35 -13.05 -29.60
CA LYS A 523 -10.43 -12.78 -28.66
C LYS A 523 -11.66 -13.63 -28.99
N TRP A 524 -12.33 -14.19 -27.98
CA TRP A 524 -13.64 -14.81 -28.14
C TRP A 524 -14.74 -13.76 -28.24
N VAL A 525 -15.71 -13.98 -29.13
CA VAL A 525 -16.70 -12.95 -29.50
C VAL A 525 -18.14 -13.46 -29.37
N ALA A 526 -18.41 -14.70 -29.79
CA ALA A 526 -19.74 -15.27 -29.71
C ALA A 526 -19.69 -16.80 -29.80
N ARG A 527 -20.84 -17.45 -29.54
CA ARG A 527 -21.04 -18.89 -29.73
C ARG A 527 -22.44 -19.18 -30.28
N GLY A 528 -22.54 -20.17 -31.15
CA GLY A 528 -23.80 -20.67 -31.72
C GLY A 528 -24.08 -20.17 -33.14
N GLU A 529 -24.81 -20.98 -33.91
CA GLU A 529 -25.15 -20.74 -35.32
C GLU A 529 -25.89 -19.41 -35.54
N ALA A 530 -26.81 -19.06 -34.63
CA ALA A 530 -27.58 -17.81 -34.70
C ALA A 530 -26.70 -16.54 -34.70
N GLN A 531 -25.46 -16.64 -34.17
CA GLN A 531 -24.55 -15.50 -34.10
C GLN A 531 -23.80 -15.27 -35.42
N LEU A 532 -23.70 -16.27 -36.31
CA LEU A 532 -22.91 -16.15 -37.53
C LEU A 532 -23.42 -15.04 -38.46
N ALA A 533 -24.73 -14.86 -38.56
CA ALA A 533 -25.33 -13.80 -39.37
C ALA A 533 -24.83 -12.39 -38.97
N ARG A 534 -24.68 -12.14 -37.65
CA ARG A 534 -24.22 -10.84 -37.11
C ARG A 534 -22.79 -10.48 -37.53
N TYR A 535 -21.97 -11.48 -37.85
CA TYR A 535 -20.57 -11.30 -38.24
C TYR A 535 -20.32 -11.51 -39.74
N GLY A 536 -21.37 -11.62 -40.56
CA GLY A 536 -21.27 -11.56 -42.02
C GLY A 536 -20.63 -12.79 -42.68
N PHE A 537 -20.63 -13.96 -42.03
CA PHE A 537 -20.05 -15.18 -42.62
C PHE A 537 -20.74 -15.59 -43.93
N ALA A 538 -22.08 -15.44 -44.02
CA ALA A 538 -22.83 -15.77 -45.23
C ALA A 538 -22.55 -14.81 -46.40
N SER A 539 -22.36 -13.52 -46.11
CA SER A 539 -22.07 -12.51 -47.14
C SER A 539 -20.64 -12.60 -47.66
N ILE A 540 -19.69 -13.03 -46.82
CA ILE A 540 -18.29 -13.19 -47.23
C ILE A 540 -18.08 -14.55 -47.92
N ASP A 541 -18.83 -15.58 -47.54
CA ASP A 541 -18.79 -16.95 -48.09
C ASP A 541 -17.37 -17.51 -48.21
N HIS A 542 -16.47 -17.13 -47.30
CA HIS A 542 -15.07 -17.53 -47.33
C HIS A 542 -14.82 -18.61 -46.28
N GLU A 543 -14.46 -19.79 -46.76
CA GLU A 543 -14.24 -20.99 -45.96
C GLU A 543 -12.92 -21.64 -46.36
N ILE A 544 -12.14 -22.04 -45.36
CA ILE A 544 -10.85 -22.71 -45.53
C ILE A 544 -10.97 -24.06 -44.82
N THR A 545 -10.87 -25.14 -45.58
CA THR A 545 -10.92 -26.52 -45.10
C THR A 545 -9.57 -27.18 -45.26
N LEU A 546 -9.02 -27.68 -44.16
CA LEU A 546 -7.77 -28.40 -44.08
C LEU A 546 -8.06 -29.89 -44.07
N GLU A 547 -7.45 -30.64 -44.98
CA GLU A 547 -7.48 -32.10 -45.00
C GLU A 547 -6.22 -32.62 -44.29
N LEU A 548 -6.40 -33.28 -43.15
CA LEU A 548 -5.33 -33.70 -42.25
C LEU A 548 -5.19 -35.23 -42.25
N THR A 549 -3.97 -35.70 -41.97
CA THR A 549 -3.70 -37.09 -41.59
C THR A 549 -3.25 -37.12 -40.14
N VAL A 550 -4.10 -37.62 -39.26
CA VAL A 550 -3.86 -37.71 -37.81
C VAL A 550 -3.94 -39.17 -37.40
N ALA A 551 -2.84 -39.74 -36.91
CA ALA A 551 -2.75 -41.16 -36.54
C ALA A 551 -3.28 -42.10 -37.65
N ASP A 552 -2.82 -41.87 -38.89
CA ASP A 552 -3.21 -42.58 -40.12
C ASP A 552 -4.71 -42.51 -40.48
N LYS A 553 -5.46 -41.59 -39.88
CA LYS A 553 -6.86 -41.34 -40.20
C LYS A 553 -7.04 -39.98 -40.88
N PRO A 554 -7.86 -39.89 -41.93
CA PRO A 554 -8.20 -38.62 -42.55
C PRO A 554 -9.16 -37.82 -41.64
N GLU A 555 -8.80 -36.58 -41.36
CA GLU A 555 -9.64 -35.62 -40.63
C GLU A 555 -9.80 -34.33 -41.43
N LYS A 556 -10.89 -33.59 -41.20
CA LYS A 556 -11.12 -32.28 -41.81
C LYS A 556 -11.33 -31.23 -40.74
N ARG A 557 -10.65 -30.09 -40.89
CA ARG A 557 -10.84 -28.92 -40.02
C ARG A 557 -11.16 -27.70 -40.85
N THR A 558 -12.23 -27.01 -40.47
CA THR A 558 -12.76 -25.90 -41.26
C THR A 558 -12.80 -24.62 -40.44
N VAL A 559 -12.30 -23.53 -41.02
CA VAL A 559 -12.45 -22.17 -40.51
C VAL A 559 -13.21 -21.32 -41.52
N ARG A 560 -14.24 -20.64 -41.03
CA ARG A 560 -15.07 -19.71 -41.82
C ARG A 560 -14.64 -18.28 -41.49
N LEU A 561 -14.61 -17.42 -42.49
CA LEU A 561 -14.18 -16.03 -42.38
C LEU A 561 -15.40 -15.11 -42.50
N GLY A 562 -15.50 -14.17 -41.58
CA GLY A 562 -16.55 -13.15 -41.50
C GLY A 562 -16.04 -11.79 -41.94
N ARG A 563 -16.83 -10.75 -41.64
CA ARG A 563 -16.47 -9.36 -41.93
C ARG A 563 -15.23 -8.91 -41.16
N ARG A 564 -14.60 -7.83 -41.61
CA ARG A 564 -13.49 -7.17 -40.91
C ARG A 564 -13.94 -6.67 -39.53
N THR A 565 -13.02 -6.71 -38.57
CA THR A 565 -13.24 -6.10 -37.25
C THR A 565 -13.30 -4.56 -37.40
N PRO A 566 -13.92 -3.82 -36.47
CA PRO A 566 -14.03 -2.36 -36.56
C PRO A 566 -12.69 -1.61 -36.67
N ILE A 567 -11.61 -2.19 -36.12
CA ILE A 567 -10.25 -1.63 -36.19
C ILE A 567 -9.63 -1.84 -37.60
N GLY A 568 -10.20 -2.75 -38.40
CA GLY A 568 -9.87 -2.95 -39.82
C GLY A 568 -8.66 -3.85 -40.10
N ASN A 569 -7.84 -4.17 -39.09
CA ASN A 569 -6.63 -4.98 -39.23
C ASN A 569 -6.83 -6.49 -39.03
N SER A 570 -8.06 -6.94 -38.81
CA SER A 570 -8.40 -8.36 -38.63
C SER A 570 -9.81 -8.65 -39.15
N ALA A 571 -10.21 -9.92 -39.10
CA ALA A 571 -11.56 -10.38 -39.40
C ALA A 571 -12.08 -11.31 -38.29
N TYR A 572 -13.40 -11.40 -38.21
CA TYR A 572 -14.04 -12.46 -37.43
C TYR A 572 -13.82 -13.82 -38.12
N ALA A 573 -13.61 -14.86 -37.34
CA ALA A 573 -13.55 -16.24 -37.80
C ALA A 573 -14.46 -17.12 -36.96
N ALA A 574 -14.91 -18.23 -37.53
CA ALA A 574 -15.71 -19.23 -36.85
C ALA A 574 -15.17 -20.63 -37.12
N VAL A 575 -15.17 -21.46 -36.07
CA VAL A 575 -14.82 -22.88 -36.12
C VAL A 575 -15.81 -23.68 -35.29
N VAL A 576 -16.02 -24.93 -35.69
CA VAL A 576 -16.63 -25.94 -34.82
C VAL A 576 -15.48 -26.70 -34.15
N ILE A 577 -15.47 -26.75 -32.82
CA ILE A 577 -14.41 -27.43 -32.07
C ILE A 577 -14.91 -28.81 -31.67
N ASP A 578 -14.06 -29.82 -31.85
CA ASP A 578 -14.36 -31.23 -31.60
C ASP A 578 -15.08 -31.46 -30.27
N GLY A 579 -16.18 -32.23 -30.33
CA GLY A 579 -17.05 -32.51 -29.19
C GLY A 579 -18.08 -31.42 -28.88
N GLN A 580 -18.18 -30.35 -29.67
CA GLN A 580 -19.20 -29.31 -29.51
C GLN A 580 -19.96 -29.03 -30.82
N ASN A 581 -21.29 -29.13 -30.79
CA ASN A 581 -22.15 -28.92 -31.97
C ASN A 581 -22.42 -27.44 -32.29
N ALA A 582 -21.76 -26.50 -31.61
CA ALA A 582 -21.99 -25.07 -31.78
C ALA A 582 -20.70 -24.37 -32.22
N PRO A 583 -20.72 -23.59 -33.32
CA PRO A 583 -19.56 -22.84 -33.75
C PRO A 583 -19.21 -21.77 -32.70
N VAL A 584 -17.93 -21.53 -32.49
CA VAL A 584 -17.42 -20.40 -31.72
C VAL A 584 -16.86 -19.36 -32.66
N VAL A 585 -17.19 -18.10 -32.39
CA VAL A 585 -16.76 -16.94 -33.16
C VAL A 585 -15.66 -16.22 -32.39
N PHE A 586 -14.59 -15.86 -33.08
CA PHE A 586 -13.42 -15.21 -32.52
C PHE A 586 -12.82 -14.19 -33.49
N GLU A 587 -11.99 -13.30 -32.98
CA GLU A 587 -11.15 -12.43 -33.80
C GLU A 587 -9.85 -13.17 -34.19
N LEU A 588 -9.49 -13.13 -35.46
CA LEU A 588 -8.21 -13.66 -35.92
C LEU A 588 -7.04 -12.81 -35.43
N ARG A 589 -5.87 -13.42 -35.34
CA ARG A 589 -4.63 -12.65 -35.19
C ARG A 589 -4.35 -11.91 -36.50
N PRO A 590 -3.99 -10.61 -36.47
CA PRO A 590 -3.78 -9.81 -37.68
C PRO A 590 -2.85 -10.47 -38.71
N ARG A 591 -1.75 -11.06 -38.23
CA ARG A 591 -0.78 -11.75 -39.11
C ARG A 591 -1.38 -12.92 -39.90
N LEU A 592 -2.22 -13.73 -39.25
CA LEU A 592 -2.90 -14.84 -39.94
C LEU A 592 -3.94 -14.30 -40.94
N TYR A 593 -4.63 -13.21 -40.59
CA TYR A 593 -5.58 -12.58 -41.51
C TYR A 593 -4.90 -12.05 -42.77
N GLU A 594 -3.75 -11.38 -42.65
CA GLU A 594 -2.94 -10.93 -43.79
C GLU A 594 -2.58 -12.08 -44.74
N LEU A 595 -2.08 -13.20 -44.19
CA LEU A 595 -1.70 -14.38 -44.96
C LEU A 595 -2.91 -15.04 -45.63
N ILE A 596 -4.07 -15.04 -44.97
CA ILE A 596 -5.31 -15.54 -45.57
C ILE A 596 -5.72 -14.67 -46.76
N GLN A 597 -5.61 -13.35 -46.65
CA GLN A 597 -5.96 -12.43 -47.73
C GLN A 597 -5.00 -12.54 -48.92
N SER A 598 -3.71 -12.83 -48.70
CA SER A 598 -2.73 -12.94 -49.78
C SER A 598 -2.72 -14.31 -50.46
N GLU A 599 -2.74 -15.41 -49.69
CA GLU A 599 -2.51 -16.76 -50.24
C GLU A 599 -3.76 -17.65 -50.29
N LEU A 600 -4.74 -17.43 -49.40
CA LEU A 600 -5.88 -18.33 -49.19
C LEU A 600 -7.19 -17.71 -49.65
N THR A 601 -7.20 -17.20 -50.89
CA THR A 601 -8.39 -16.69 -51.59
C THR A 601 -8.68 -17.54 -52.84
N ALA A 602 -9.97 -17.68 -53.19
CA ALA A 602 -10.37 -18.49 -54.36
C ALA A 602 -10.52 -17.64 -55.65
N SER A 603 -10.62 -16.32 -55.54
CA SER A 603 -10.74 -15.39 -56.67
C SER A 603 -9.50 -14.51 -56.81
N PRO A 604 -8.97 -14.27 -58.04
CA PRO A 604 -7.79 -13.42 -58.25
C PRO A 604 -7.99 -11.91 -58.02
N ALA A 605 -9.12 -11.44 -57.50
CA ALA A 605 -9.46 -10.02 -57.49
C ALA A 605 -9.77 -9.48 -56.07
N ALA A 606 -8.73 -9.02 -55.36
CA ALA A 606 -8.85 -7.99 -54.32
C ALA A 606 -7.51 -7.32 -53.93
N ALA A 607 -6.47 -7.40 -54.77
CA ALA A 607 -5.17 -6.77 -54.48
C ALA A 607 -5.10 -5.27 -54.84
N GLY A 608 -6.22 -4.60 -55.14
CA GLY A 608 -6.17 -3.28 -55.79
C GLY A 608 -7.38 -2.38 -55.63
N ALA A 609 -8.08 -2.37 -54.50
CA ALA A 609 -9.07 -1.33 -54.22
C ALA A 609 -8.93 -0.78 -52.78
N SER A 610 -8.09 0.25 -52.67
CA SER A 610 -8.19 1.35 -51.69
C SER A 610 -8.59 2.59 -52.50
N PRO A 611 -9.37 3.54 -51.95
CA PRO A 611 -9.12 4.22 -50.66
C PRO A 611 -10.03 3.77 -49.52
#